data_AF-A0A7X7R5E3-F1
#
_entry.id   AF-A0A7X7R5E3-F1
#
_cell.length_a   1.000
_cell.length_b   1.000
_cell.length_c   1.000
_cell.angle_alpha   90.00
_cell.angle_beta   90.00
_cell.angle_gamma   90.00
#
_symmetry.space_group_name_H-M   'P 1'
#
loop_
_entity.id
_entity.type
_entity.pdbx_description
1 polymer ?
#
loop_
_entity_poly.entity_id
_entity_poly.type
_entity_poly.pdbx_seq_one_letter_code
_entity_poly.pdbx_strand_id
1 'polypeptide(L)'
;MTIIEGTVLAMGILSGCSLGILGLSRNQKKSLKNKVSQKLFELRPKAMTAWVGNFPQEYLRMETEETLFLIKIIRMNPAHELIITNPSSWCINANPREWKRQSNPSRVLGVEAFRDFPIGSDKKSEKVALIVPNCHNISRYLNESDVELVTMKKKVAGIRFVRFQELAEFLDLVEKK
;
A
#
# COMPACT_ATOMS: atom_id res chain seq x y z
N MET A 1 42.01 -55.99 -29.04
CA MET A 1 43.22 -55.58 -28.28
C MET A 1 43.17 -54.06 -28.13
N THR A 2 43.05 -53.58 -26.88
CA THR A 2 43.32 -52.20 -26.38
C THR A 2 42.44 -51.05 -26.93
N ILE A 3 41.40 -50.53 -26.25
CA ILE A 3 41.33 -49.52 -25.15
C ILE A 3 42.01 -48.17 -25.45
N ILE A 4 41.24 -47.07 -25.34
CA ILE A 4 41.46 -45.75 -24.67
C ILE A 4 40.37 -44.80 -25.23
N GLU A 5 39.28 -44.51 -24.52
CA GLU A 5 39.07 -43.46 -23.48
C GLU A 5 39.25 -42.01 -23.95
N GLY A 6 38.18 -41.21 -23.77
CA GLY A 6 38.20 -39.74 -23.78
C GLY A 6 36.78 -39.14 -23.92
N THR A 7 36.01 -38.93 -22.83
CA THR A 7 35.72 -37.61 -22.18
C THR A 7 35.21 -36.52 -23.15
N VAL A 8 34.13 -35.73 -22.94
CA VAL A 8 33.38 -35.29 -21.74
C VAL A 8 31.99 -34.76 -22.13
N LEU A 9 31.07 -34.88 -21.17
CA LEU A 9 29.72 -34.35 -21.07
C LEU A 9 29.55 -32.82 -21.26
N ALA A 10 28.29 -32.46 -21.50
CA ALA A 10 27.57 -31.25 -21.04
C ALA A 10 27.56 -30.00 -21.94
N MET A 11 26.37 -29.73 -22.51
CA MET A 11 25.80 -28.39 -22.45
C MET A 11 24.32 -28.49 -22.08
N GLY A 12 24.06 -28.38 -20.78
CA GLY A 12 22.73 -28.34 -20.19
C GLY A 12 22.07 -26.97 -20.35
N ILE A 13 20.79 -27.00 -20.71
CA ILE A 13 19.68 -26.26 -20.11
C ILE A 13 20.03 -24.88 -19.52
N LEU A 14 19.98 -23.85 -20.36
CA LEU A 14 19.77 -22.46 -19.93
C LEU A 14 18.29 -22.09 -20.19
N SER A 15 17.39 -22.62 -19.37
CA SER A 15 15.97 -22.20 -19.39
C SER A 15 15.34 -22.45 -18.03
N GLY A 16 15.70 -21.63 -17.04
CA GLY A 16 15.24 -21.92 -15.69
C GLY A 16 15.56 -20.87 -14.63
N CYS A 17 15.51 -19.57 -14.95
CA CYS A 17 15.68 -18.53 -13.91
C CYS A 17 14.81 -17.27 -14.07
N SER A 18 13.72 -17.31 -14.84
CA SER A 18 12.78 -16.18 -14.95
C SER A 18 11.40 -16.42 -14.32
N LEU A 19 11.10 -17.64 -13.84
CA LEU A 19 9.79 -17.98 -13.24
C LEU A 19 9.67 -17.72 -11.73
N GLY A 20 10.78 -17.57 -11.01
CA GLY A 20 10.77 -17.41 -9.54
C GLY A 20 10.28 -16.04 -9.04
N ILE A 21 10.48 -14.97 -9.82
CA ILE A 21 10.16 -13.60 -9.40
C ILE A 21 8.64 -13.33 -9.46
N LEU A 22 7.93 -13.94 -10.42
CA LEU A 22 6.48 -13.78 -10.56
C LEU A 22 5.69 -14.56 -9.49
N GLY A 23 6.16 -15.73 -9.07
CA GLY A 23 5.49 -16.57 -8.05
C GLY A 23 5.52 -15.95 -6.65
N LEU A 24 6.67 -15.41 -6.23
CA LEU A 24 6.84 -14.79 -4.91
C LEU A 24 6.00 -13.51 -4.76
N SER A 25 5.92 -12.70 -5.82
CA SER A 25 5.12 -11.47 -5.82
C SER A 25 3.62 -11.75 -5.62
N ARG A 26 3.08 -12.76 -6.29
CA ARG A 26 1.67 -13.15 -6.16
C ARG A 26 1.33 -13.68 -4.76
N ASN A 27 2.19 -14.52 -4.18
CA ASN A 27 1.98 -15.08 -2.85
C ASN A 27 2.05 -14.01 -1.75
N GLN A 28 3.01 -13.08 -1.82
CA GLN A 28 3.09 -11.97 -0.87
C GLN A 28 1.88 -11.03 -0.97
N LYS A 29 1.40 -10.75 -2.19
CA LYS A 29 0.20 -9.93 -2.40
C LYS A 29 -1.04 -10.59 -1.79
N LYS A 30 -1.21 -11.90 -2.01
CA LYS A 30 -2.30 -12.69 -1.41
C LYS A 30 -2.24 -12.67 0.12
N SER A 31 -1.04 -12.84 0.70
CA SER A 31 -0.83 -12.78 2.15
C SER A 31 -1.19 -11.42 2.74
N LEU A 32 -0.77 -10.32 2.11
CA LEU A 32 -1.08 -8.97 2.58
C LEU A 32 -2.59 -8.69 2.57
N LYS A 33 -3.26 -9.02 1.45
CA LYS A 33 -4.71 -8.84 1.34
C LYS A 33 -5.44 -9.60 2.44
N ASN A 34 -5.09 -10.87 2.64
CA ASN A 34 -5.68 -11.70 3.68
C ASN A 34 -5.46 -11.10 5.07
N LYS A 35 -4.25 -10.63 5.37
CA LYS A 35 -3.93 -10.00 6.66
C LYS A 35 -4.78 -8.74 6.92
N VAL A 36 -4.94 -7.89 5.92
CA VAL A 36 -5.77 -6.66 6.05
C VAL A 36 -7.24 -7.03 6.19
N SER A 37 -7.76 -7.90 5.34
CA SER A 37 -9.16 -8.35 5.40
C SER A 37 -9.48 -9.03 6.73
N GLN A 38 -8.61 -9.90 7.23
CA GLN A 38 -8.76 -10.54 8.53
C GLN A 38 -8.79 -9.50 9.65
N LYS A 39 -7.86 -8.53 9.64
CA LYS A 39 -7.83 -7.50 10.68
C LYS A 39 -9.10 -6.64 10.68
N LEU A 40 -9.62 -6.32 9.50
CA LEU A 40 -10.88 -5.57 9.40
C LEU A 40 -12.08 -6.39 9.85
N PHE A 41 -12.11 -7.69 9.54
CA PHE A 41 -13.14 -8.60 10.04
C PHE A 41 -13.10 -8.72 11.58
N GLU A 42 -11.92 -8.82 12.18
CA GLU A 42 -11.75 -8.81 13.64
C GLU A 42 -12.29 -7.51 14.27
N LEU A 43 -12.00 -6.35 13.64
CA LEU A 43 -12.42 -5.05 14.16
C LEU A 43 -13.91 -4.77 13.91
N ARG A 44 -14.47 -5.25 12.79
CA ARG A 44 -15.85 -5.05 12.36
C ARG A 44 -16.40 -6.32 11.70
N PRO A 45 -16.83 -7.32 12.48
CA PRO A 45 -17.29 -8.61 11.94
C PRO A 45 -18.51 -8.51 11.03
N LYS A 46 -19.32 -7.46 11.19
CA LYS A 46 -20.52 -7.20 10.39
C LYS A 46 -20.25 -6.40 9.11
N ALA A 47 -19.04 -5.87 8.94
CA ALA A 47 -18.73 -5.06 7.77
C ALA A 47 -18.60 -5.92 6.52
N MET A 48 -19.17 -5.46 5.41
CA MET A 48 -18.97 -6.09 4.11
C MET A 48 -17.66 -5.59 3.51
N THR A 49 -16.76 -6.50 3.13
CA THR A 49 -15.49 -6.14 2.49
C THR A 49 -15.39 -6.71 1.09
N ALA A 50 -15.00 -5.90 0.11
CA ALA A 50 -14.76 -6.32 -1.26
C ALA A 50 -13.54 -5.62 -1.86
N TRP A 51 -12.70 -6.37 -2.56
CA TRP A 51 -11.63 -5.79 -3.36
C TRP A 51 -12.22 -5.28 -4.69
N VAL A 52 -11.93 -4.03 -5.03
CA VAL A 52 -12.45 -3.36 -6.22
C VAL A 52 -11.29 -2.85 -7.06
N GLY A 53 -11.46 -2.90 -8.39
CA GLY A 53 -10.47 -2.43 -9.35
C GLY A 53 -9.38 -3.46 -9.67
N ASN A 54 -8.50 -3.08 -10.59
CA ASN A 54 -7.34 -3.86 -11.00
C ASN A 54 -6.05 -3.11 -10.64
N PHE A 55 -4.95 -3.83 -10.46
CA PHE A 55 -3.65 -3.18 -10.24
C PHE A 55 -3.33 -2.19 -11.38
N PRO A 56 -2.81 -0.98 -11.09
CA PRO A 56 -2.38 -0.42 -9.79
C PRO A 56 -3.49 0.32 -8.99
N GLN A 57 -4.72 0.26 -9.47
CA GLN A 57 -5.92 0.91 -8.94
C GLN A 57 -6.77 -0.07 -8.11
N GLU A 58 -6.11 -0.93 -7.34
CA GLU A 58 -6.80 -1.90 -6.49
C GLU A 58 -7.06 -1.29 -5.12
N TYR A 59 -8.31 -1.34 -4.69
CA TYR A 59 -8.79 -0.78 -3.43
C TYR A 59 -9.58 -1.82 -2.65
N LEU A 60 -9.65 -1.65 -1.34
CA LEU A 60 -10.55 -2.40 -0.49
C LEU A 60 -11.74 -1.50 -0.14
N ARG A 61 -12.93 -1.88 -0.60
CA ARG A 61 -14.18 -1.30 -0.15
C ARG A 61 -14.61 -2.02 1.12
N MET A 62 -14.85 -1.28 2.19
CA MET A 62 -15.46 -1.78 3.42
C MET A 62 -16.71 -0.98 3.70
N GLU A 63 -17.82 -1.65 3.95
CA GLU A 63 -19.10 -1.01 4.20
C GLU A 63 -19.67 -1.46 5.54
N THR A 64 -19.99 -0.48 6.38
CA THR A 64 -20.72 -0.66 7.64
C THR A 64 -22.16 -0.17 7.47
N GLU A 65 -22.94 -0.21 8.55
CA GLU A 65 -24.32 0.26 8.54
C GLU A 65 -24.39 1.74 8.12
N GLU A 66 -23.45 2.55 8.60
CA GLU A 66 -23.47 4.01 8.43
C GLU A 66 -22.43 4.55 7.46
N THR A 67 -21.27 3.88 7.33
CA THR A 67 -20.12 4.43 6.62
C THR A 67 -19.59 3.48 5.55
N LEU A 68 -19.25 4.03 4.38
CA LEU A 68 -18.51 3.37 3.32
C LEU A 68 -17.05 3.86 3.31
N PHE A 69 -16.14 2.94 3.55
CA PHE A 69 -14.70 3.16 3.49
C PHE A 69 -14.14 2.67 2.15
N LEU A 70 -13.38 3.54 1.48
CA LEU A 70 -12.57 3.18 0.33
C LEU A 70 -11.08 3.24 0.72
N ILE A 71 -10.44 2.08 0.78
CA ILE A 71 -9.11 1.93 1.38
C ILE A 71 -8.09 1.57 0.31
N LYS A 72 -7.07 2.42 0.13
CA LYS A 72 -5.88 2.13 -0.67
C LYS A 72 -4.77 1.61 0.23
N ILE A 73 -4.27 0.41 -0.07
CA ILE A 73 -3.15 -0.17 0.68
C ILE A 73 -1.81 0.34 0.14
N ILE A 74 -1.00 0.91 1.02
CA ILE A 74 0.37 1.33 0.73
C ILE A 74 1.31 0.39 1.48
N ARG A 75 2.02 -0.47 0.75
CA ARG A 75 3.02 -1.37 1.33
C ARG A 75 4.37 -0.68 1.37
N MET A 76 4.96 -0.56 2.56
CA MET A 76 6.31 -0.03 2.73
C MET A 76 6.99 -0.59 3.97
N ASN A 77 8.30 -0.36 4.13
CA ASN A 77 9.04 -0.74 5.32
C ASN A 77 8.75 0.28 6.45
N PRO A 78 8.58 -0.14 7.72
CA PRO A 78 8.45 0.75 8.87
C PRO A 78 9.54 1.82 9.02
N ALA A 79 10.74 1.59 8.50
CA ALA A 79 11.83 2.58 8.52
C ALA A 79 11.67 3.69 7.45
N HIS A 80 10.78 3.50 6.48
CA HIS A 80 10.56 4.44 5.39
C HIS A 80 9.57 5.53 5.78
N GLU A 81 9.62 6.64 5.05
CA GLU A 81 8.70 7.77 5.19
C GLU A 81 7.78 7.87 3.97
N LEU A 82 6.49 8.15 4.21
CA LEU A 82 5.54 8.47 3.17
C LEU A 82 5.44 9.99 3.04
N ILE A 83 5.72 10.51 1.85
CA ILE A 83 5.71 11.94 1.56
C ILE A 83 4.56 12.25 0.60
N ILE A 84 3.65 13.12 1.02
CA ILE A 84 2.56 13.65 0.21
C ILE A 84 3.06 14.92 -0.49
N THR A 85 3.43 14.78 -1.76
CA THR A 85 3.92 15.91 -2.56
C THR A 85 2.81 16.82 -3.03
N ASN A 86 1.67 16.25 -3.43
CA ASN A 86 0.45 16.96 -3.80
C ASN A 86 -0.75 15.98 -3.74
N PRO A 87 -1.99 16.45 -3.94
CA PRO A 87 -3.18 15.59 -3.90
C PRO A 87 -3.17 14.39 -4.85
N SER A 88 -2.46 14.46 -5.99
CA SER A 88 -2.35 13.38 -7.00
C SER A 88 -1.10 12.53 -6.87
N SER A 89 -0.13 12.90 -6.02
CA SER A 89 1.22 12.31 -6.03
C SER A 89 1.78 12.13 -4.63
N TRP A 90 2.05 10.88 -4.28
CA TRP A 90 2.73 10.49 -3.04
C TRP A 90 3.96 9.67 -3.38
N CYS A 91 4.97 9.72 -2.52
CA CYS A 91 6.19 8.96 -2.72
C CYS A 91 6.72 8.38 -1.41
N ILE A 92 7.49 7.31 -1.54
CA ILE A 92 8.11 6.58 -0.44
C ILE A 92 9.60 6.91 -0.44
N ASN A 93 10.06 7.50 0.66
CA ASN A 93 11.46 7.71 0.93
C ASN A 93 12.02 6.56 1.76
N ALA A 94 12.93 5.79 1.17
CA ALA A 94 13.56 4.65 1.84
C ALA A 94 14.68 5.05 2.82
N ASN A 95 15.24 6.26 2.68
CA ASN A 95 16.30 6.76 3.55
C ASN A 95 15.98 8.18 4.05
N PRO A 96 15.14 8.30 5.10
CA PRO A 96 14.78 9.61 5.65
C PRO A 96 15.96 10.41 6.20
N ARG A 97 17.05 9.74 6.60
CA ARG A 97 18.24 10.42 7.18
C ARG A 97 19.12 11.08 6.13
N GLU A 98 19.12 10.59 4.90
CA GLU A 98 20.00 11.05 3.82
C GLU A 98 19.21 11.64 2.64
N TRP A 99 18.01 12.14 2.91
CA TRP A 99 17.18 12.73 1.87
C TRP A 99 17.85 13.96 1.26
N LYS A 100 18.04 13.93 -0.06
CA LYS A 100 18.60 15.05 -0.84
C LYS A 100 17.64 15.39 -1.96
N ARG A 101 17.74 16.60 -2.51
CA ARG A 101 16.93 17.03 -3.66
C ARG A 101 17.05 16.12 -4.88
N GLN A 102 18.18 15.41 -5.02
CA GLN A 102 18.46 14.46 -6.09
C GLN A 102 18.01 13.02 -5.77
N SER A 103 17.51 12.75 -4.56
CA SER A 103 16.97 11.44 -4.20
C SER A 103 15.77 11.12 -5.10
N ASN A 104 15.71 9.89 -5.63
CA ASN A 104 14.61 9.44 -6.48
C ASN A 104 13.66 8.56 -5.65
N PRO A 105 12.59 9.13 -5.05
CA PRO A 105 11.69 8.34 -4.23
C PRO A 105 10.83 7.43 -5.09
N SER A 106 10.43 6.31 -4.51
CA SER A 106 9.49 5.40 -5.18
C SER A 106 8.09 6.00 -5.17
N ARG A 107 7.49 6.23 -6.34
CA ARG A 107 6.11 6.77 -6.43
C ARG A 107 5.07 5.75 -5.98
N VAL A 108 4.06 6.21 -5.26
CA VAL A 108 2.85 5.42 -5.00
C VAL A 108 1.96 5.48 -6.25
N LEU A 109 1.71 4.33 -6.86
CA LEU A 109 0.94 4.25 -8.11
C LEU A 109 -0.56 4.42 -7.87
N GLY A 110 -1.28 4.98 -8.84
CA GLY A 110 -2.75 5.06 -8.82
C GLY A 110 -3.32 5.90 -7.68
N VAL A 111 -2.65 7.00 -7.32
CA VAL A 111 -3.11 7.96 -6.30
C VAL A 111 -4.23 8.84 -6.85
N GLU A 112 -4.03 9.41 -8.04
CA GLU A 112 -5.04 10.23 -8.70
C GLU A 112 -6.34 9.46 -8.95
N ALA A 113 -6.26 8.28 -9.57
CA ALA A 113 -7.41 7.41 -9.78
C ALA A 113 -8.13 7.03 -8.47
N PHE A 114 -7.41 6.93 -7.35
CA PHE A 114 -8.02 6.68 -6.04
C PHE A 114 -8.74 7.91 -5.49
N ARG A 115 -8.10 9.09 -5.59
CA ARG A 115 -8.68 10.37 -5.18
C ARG A 115 -9.97 10.65 -5.95
N ASP A 116 -10.01 10.33 -7.23
CA ASP A 116 -11.14 10.65 -8.10
C ASP A 116 -12.17 9.52 -8.21
N PHE A 117 -11.90 8.36 -7.59
CA PHE A 117 -12.81 7.22 -7.61
C PHE A 117 -14.20 7.59 -7.06
N PRO A 118 -15.29 7.42 -7.84
CA PRO A 118 -16.63 7.72 -7.36
C PRO A 118 -17.11 6.65 -6.38
N ILE A 119 -17.63 7.07 -5.23
CA ILE A 119 -18.06 6.14 -4.17
C ILE A 119 -19.47 5.58 -4.44
N GLY A 120 -20.32 6.33 -5.13
CA GLY A 120 -21.63 5.85 -5.60
C GLY A 120 -22.55 5.36 -4.48
N SER A 121 -22.53 6.01 -3.32
CA SER A 121 -23.35 5.65 -2.15
C SER A 121 -23.84 6.91 -1.45
N ASP A 122 -25.08 6.85 -0.95
CA ASP A 122 -25.68 7.89 -0.12
C ASP A 122 -25.16 7.88 1.33
N LYS A 123 -24.42 6.82 1.71
CA LYS A 123 -23.81 6.71 3.02
C LYS A 123 -22.69 7.74 3.20
N LYS A 124 -22.40 8.06 4.46
CA LYS A 124 -21.17 8.75 4.84
C LYS A 124 -19.98 7.99 4.25
N SER A 125 -19.03 8.70 3.67
CA SER A 125 -17.92 8.03 2.99
C SER A 125 -16.55 8.59 3.39
N GLU A 126 -15.59 7.68 3.51
CA GLU A 126 -14.23 8.00 3.93
C GLU A 126 -13.21 7.31 3.01
N LYS A 127 -12.30 8.11 2.45
CA LYS A 127 -11.15 7.61 1.69
C LYS A 127 -9.94 7.49 2.61
N VAL A 128 -9.31 6.33 2.59
CA VAL A 128 -8.22 5.98 3.52
C VAL A 128 -7.01 5.47 2.74
N ALA A 129 -5.86 6.08 2.96
CA ALA A 129 -4.56 5.48 2.63
C ALA A 129 -4.10 4.70 3.87
N LEU A 130 -4.11 3.37 3.78
CA LEU A 130 -3.70 2.48 4.87
C LEU A 130 -2.26 2.00 4.63
N ILE A 131 -1.34 2.41 5.51
CA ILE A 131 0.08 2.10 5.42
C ILE A 131 0.37 0.80 6.16
N VAL A 132 0.91 -0.20 5.47
CA VAL A 132 1.14 -1.55 6.00
C VAL A 132 2.60 -2.00 5.81
N PRO A 133 3.24 -2.59 6.84
CA PRO A 133 2.74 -2.76 8.20
C PRO A 133 2.83 -1.49 9.05
N ASN A 134 3.73 -0.57 8.69
CA ASN A 134 3.87 0.75 9.32
C ASN A 134 4.76 1.67 8.45
N CYS A 135 5.02 2.88 8.90
CA CYS A 135 6.04 3.80 8.39
C CYS A 135 6.62 4.64 9.54
N HIS A 136 7.77 5.27 9.30
CA HIS A 136 8.42 6.14 10.26
C HIS A 136 7.60 7.42 10.45
N ASN A 137 7.43 8.17 9.36
CA ASN A 137 6.62 9.38 9.32
C ASN A 137 5.70 9.38 8.11
N ILE A 138 4.64 10.18 8.22
CA ILE A 138 3.80 10.59 7.11
C ILE A 138 3.91 12.11 7.08
N SER A 139 4.51 12.64 6.02
CA SER A 139 4.76 14.07 5.87
C SER A 139 4.08 14.60 4.63
N ARG A 140 3.82 15.91 4.61
CA ARG A 140 3.24 16.61 3.48
C ARG A 140 4.00 17.90 3.23
N TYR A 141 4.32 18.16 1.97
CA TYR A 141 4.79 19.48 1.55
C TYR A 141 3.62 20.48 1.55
N LEU A 142 3.81 21.57 2.29
CA LEU A 142 2.92 22.75 2.22
C LEU A 142 3.37 23.69 1.10
N ASN A 143 4.69 23.80 0.92
CA ASN A 143 5.36 24.50 -0.16
C ASN A 143 6.77 23.88 -0.36
N GLU A 144 7.69 24.55 -1.05
CA GLU A 144 9.05 24.04 -1.32
C GLU A 144 9.93 23.90 -0.07
N SER A 145 9.63 24.65 0.99
CA SER A 145 10.47 24.75 2.19
C SER A 145 9.80 24.16 3.43
N ASP A 146 8.46 24.10 3.45
CA ASP A 146 7.68 23.74 4.62
C ASP A 146 7.09 22.34 4.50
N VAL A 147 7.29 21.56 5.56
CA VAL A 147 6.79 20.20 5.72
C VAL A 147 5.96 20.11 6.99
N GLU A 148 4.79 19.48 6.91
CA GLU A 148 3.99 19.13 8.07
C GLU A 148 3.91 17.62 8.29
N LEU A 149 3.91 17.19 9.56
CA LEU A 149 3.58 15.81 9.91
C LEU A 149 2.06 15.61 9.85
N VAL A 150 1.64 14.54 9.17
CA VAL A 150 0.24 14.18 8.99
C VAL A 150 -0.17 13.18 10.07
N THR A 151 -1.21 13.55 10.82
CA THR A 151 -1.85 12.68 11.82
C THR A 151 -3.12 12.07 11.23
N MET A 152 -3.54 10.91 11.74
CA MET A 152 -4.76 10.24 11.26
C MET A 152 -6.06 11.07 11.41
N LYS A 153 -6.04 12.06 12.31
CA LYS A 153 -7.18 12.96 12.58
C LYS A 153 -7.37 14.00 11.47
N LYS A 154 -6.32 14.35 10.73
CA LYS A 154 -6.35 15.35 9.66
C LYS A 154 -6.64 14.69 8.31
N LYS A 155 -7.53 15.30 7.51
CA LYS A 155 -7.70 14.94 6.10
C LYS A 155 -6.73 15.76 5.26
N VAL A 156 -6.09 15.10 4.30
CA VAL A 156 -5.28 15.75 3.26
C VAL A 156 -5.94 15.47 1.92
N ALA A 157 -6.46 16.51 1.27
CA ALA A 157 -7.25 16.39 0.04
C ALA A 157 -8.40 15.36 0.14
N GLY A 158 -9.12 15.38 1.27
CA GLY A 158 -10.24 14.46 1.53
C GLY A 158 -9.85 13.03 1.93
N ILE A 159 -8.54 12.72 1.98
CA ILE A 159 -8.03 11.39 2.30
C ILE A 159 -7.41 11.38 3.70
N ARG A 160 -7.68 10.34 4.48
CA ARG A 160 -7.00 10.08 5.76
C ARG A 160 -5.84 9.12 5.57
N PHE A 161 -4.75 9.38 6.25
CA PHE A 161 -3.55 8.55 6.22
C PHE A 161 -3.45 7.84 7.56
N VAL A 162 -3.52 6.51 7.53
CA VAL A 162 -3.68 5.68 8.73
C VAL A 162 -2.61 4.60 8.72
N ARG A 163 -1.85 4.48 9.80
CA ARG A 163 -0.94 3.34 9.97
C ARG A 163 -1.74 2.11 10.35
N PHE A 164 -1.28 0.93 9.95
CA PHE A 164 -1.98 -0.32 10.25
C PHE A 164 -2.22 -0.52 11.76
N GLN A 165 -1.29 -0.08 12.62
CA GLN A 165 -1.43 -0.15 14.08
C GLN A 165 -2.51 0.79 14.64
N GLU A 166 -2.82 1.88 13.94
CA GLU A 166 -3.80 2.91 14.32
C GLU A 166 -5.20 2.59 13.78
N LEU A 167 -5.35 1.50 13.00
CA LEU A 167 -6.58 1.19 12.27
C LEU A 167 -7.80 1.03 13.19
N ALA A 168 -7.63 0.41 14.36
CA ALA A 168 -8.73 0.24 15.33
C ALA A 168 -9.22 1.59 15.87
N GLU A 169 -8.30 2.43 16.35
CA GLU A 169 -8.61 3.76 16.87
C GLU A 169 -9.25 4.64 15.79
N PHE A 170 -8.76 4.54 14.55
CA PHE A 170 -9.31 5.26 13.41
C PHE A 170 -10.78 4.90 13.15
N LEU A 171 -11.12 3.62 13.11
CA LEU A 171 -12.50 3.18 12.84
C LEU A 171 -13.45 3.68 13.94
N ASP A 172 -13.05 3.56 15.21
CA ASP A 172 -13.82 4.08 16.34
C ASP A 172 -14.03 5.59 16.26
N LEU A 173 -13.02 6.35 15.82
CA LEU A 173 -13.11 7.81 15.67
C LEU A 173 -14.14 8.24 14.60
N VAL A 174 -14.28 7.47 13.53
CA VAL A 174 -15.17 7.82 12.41
C VAL A 174 -16.61 7.46 12.71
N GLU A 175 -16.85 6.34 13.39
CA GLU A 175 -18.19 5.81 13.65
C GLU A 175 -18.82 6.39 14.92
N LYS A 176 -18.03 6.91 15.87
CA LYS A 176 -18.57 7.63 17.04
C LYS A 176 -19.04 9.06 16.72
N LYS A 177 -19.00 9.49 15.45
CA LYS A 177 -19.31 10.84 14.98
C LYS A 177 -20.48 10.86 14.01
#